data_AF-A0A2M9ZAL5-F1
#
_entry.id   AF-A0A2M9ZAL5-F1
#
_cell.length_a   1.000
_cell.length_b   1.000
_cell.length_c   1.000
_cell.angle_alpha   90.00
_cell.angle_beta   90.00
_cell.angle_gamma   90.00
#
_symmetry.space_group_name_H-M   'P 1'
#
loop_
_entity.id
_entity.type
_entity.pdbx_description
1 polymer ?
#
loop_
_entity_poly.entity_id
_entity_poly.type
_entity_poly.pdbx_seq_one_letter_code
_entity_poly.pdbx_strand_id
1 'polypeptide(L)'
;MKDRESALAFRLRENIKFFLFYIFILFLYSISLSIHAEEGSKTDPKIEILLSEGKYSEAEKLAISVLEVDPTDSKAEFSLTKAWIGLGKQAKEKNNRKAARAYFEKALAKWPLNSELRKELAELEAKAPAKNDPILLRAGKWEKETQELLHGIRSDLSEIKEILKENRTDFDFRPYWIATILLLSSIVLELFVLIRRR
;
A
#
# COMPACT_ATOMS: atom_id res chain seq x y z
N MET A 1 22.72 8.59 -56.94
CA MET A 1 22.74 7.56 -55.88
C MET A 1 22.91 8.19 -54.49
N LYS A 2 23.79 9.19 -54.35
CA LYS A 2 24.03 9.98 -53.12
C LYS A 2 22.78 10.71 -52.57
N ASP A 3 21.85 11.13 -53.43
CA ASP A 3 20.64 11.87 -53.02
C ASP A 3 19.53 10.99 -52.41
N ARG A 4 19.55 9.67 -52.68
CA ARG A 4 18.56 8.73 -52.11
C ARG A 4 18.96 8.29 -50.71
N GLU A 5 20.26 8.13 -50.45
CA GLU A 5 20.77 7.80 -49.12
C GLU A 5 20.63 8.98 -48.15
N SER A 6 20.82 10.21 -48.63
CA SER A 6 20.59 11.42 -47.82
C SER A 6 19.12 11.62 -47.46
N ALA A 7 18.20 11.32 -48.39
CA ALA A 7 16.76 11.38 -48.13
C ALA A 7 16.28 10.29 -47.14
N LEU A 8 16.85 9.08 -47.21
CA LEU A 8 16.54 8.00 -46.27
C LEU A 8 17.08 8.29 -44.86
N ALA A 9 18.32 8.79 -44.76
CA ALA A 9 18.91 9.20 -43.48
C ALA A 9 18.14 10.37 -42.83
N PHE A 10 17.59 11.28 -43.64
CA PHE A 10 16.73 12.36 -43.17
C PHE A 10 15.41 11.83 -42.58
N ARG A 11 14.69 10.97 -43.29
CA ARG A 11 13.42 10.40 -42.80
C ARG A 11 13.60 9.48 -41.60
N LEU A 12 14.70 8.73 -41.53
CA LEU A 12 15.00 7.88 -40.37
C LEU A 12 15.24 8.72 -39.12
N ARG A 13 15.97 9.85 -39.25
CA ARG A 13 16.19 10.81 -38.17
C ARG A 13 14.88 11.45 -37.69
N GLU A 14 13.95 11.70 -38.60
CA GLU A 14 12.63 12.27 -38.28
C GLU A 14 11.76 11.27 -37.51
N ASN A 15 11.71 10.01 -37.94
CA ASN A 15 10.98 8.94 -37.26
C ASN A 15 11.55 8.62 -35.87
N ILE A 16 12.88 8.69 -35.70
CA ILE A 16 13.53 8.53 -34.39
C ILE A 16 13.10 9.65 -33.43
N LYS A 17 12.94 10.89 -33.92
CA LYS A 17 12.45 12.00 -33.08
C LYS A 17 11.01 11.76 -32.61
N PHE A 18 10.13 11.29 -33.48
CA PHE A 18 8.75 10.95 -33.10
C PHE A 18 8.69 9.78 -32.11
N PHE A 19 9.54 8.77 -32.29
CA PHE A 19 9.62 7.63 -31.37
C PHE A 19 10.13 8.05 -29.98
N LEU A 20 11.18 8.88 -29.92
CA LEU A 20 11.69 9.42 -28.66
C LEU A 20 10.67 10.34 -27.98
N PHE A 21 9.92 11.13 -28.75
CA PHE A 21 8.84 11.97 -28.23
C PHE A 21 7.70 11.14 -27.64
N TYR A 22 7.34 10.02 -28.27
CA TYR A 22 6.32 9.10 -27.76
C TYR A 22 6.75 8.41 -26.45
N ILE A 23 8.00 7.94 -26.37
CA ILE A 23 8.56 7.40 -25.12
C ILE A 23 8.56 8.46 -24.02
N PHE A 24 8.91 9.70 -24.36
CA PHE A 24 8.90 10.81 -23.41
C PHE A 24 7.49 11.10 -22.87
N ILE A 25 6.45 11.06 -23.72
CA ILE A 25 5.06 11.20 -23.26
C ILE A 25 4.66 10.05 -22.33
N LEU A 26 5.03 8.80 -22.64
CA LEU A 26 4.74 7.66 -21.76
C LEU A 26 5.47 7.78 -20.41
N PHE A 27 6.69 8.30 -20.41
CA PHE A 27 7.46 8.56 -19.21
C PHE A 27 6.82 9.66 -18.35
N LEU A 28 6.40 10.77 -18.97
CA LEU A 28 5.66 11.83 -18.28
C LEU A 28 4.33 11.33 -17.72
N TYR A 29 3.61 10.49 -18.48
CA TYR A 29 2.37 9.86 -18.02
C TYR A 29 2.61 8.95 -16.81
N SER A 30 3.70 8.17 -16.83
CA SER A 30 4.10 7.31 -15.70
C SER A 30 4.45 8.13 -14.46
N ILE A 31 5.16 9.25 -14.62
CA ILE A 31 5.44 10.18 -13.51
C ILE A 31 4.15 10.81 -12.98
N SER A 32 3.25 11.24 -13.87
CA SER A 32 1.97 11.82 -13.48
C SER A 32 1.11 10.84 -12.66
N LEU A 33 1.15 9.54 -12.99
CA LEU A 33 0.46 8.49 -12.24
C LEU A 33 1.10 8.28 -10.85
N SER A 34 2.43 8.37 -10.76
CA SER A 34 3.14 8.30 -9.48
C SER A 34 2.84 9.48 -8.56
N ILE A 35 2.66 10.70 -9.10
CA ILE A 35 2.35 11.90 -8.30
C ILE A 35 0.90 11.88 -7.79
N HIS A 36 -0.03 11.25 -8.53
CA HIS A 36 -1.43 11.09 -8.09
C HIS A 36 -1.63 10.12 -6.92
N ALA A 37 -0.59 9.39 -6.48
CA ALA A 37 -0.68 8.49 -5.34
C ALA A 37 -0.48 9.19 -3.98
N GLU A 38 -0.11 10.48 -3.96
CA GLU A 38 0.35 11.17 -2.75
C GLU A 38 -0.48 12.42 -2.38
N GLU A 39 -1.61 12.65 -3.04
CA GLU A 39 -2.54 13.73 -2.69
C GLU A 39 -3.79 13.19 -1.99
N GLY A 40 -3.74 13.08 -0.67
CA GLY A 40 -4.94 12.72 0.10
C GLY A 40 -4.92 12.99 1.59
N SER A 41 -3.78 13.34 2.20
CA SER A 41 -3.74 13.58 3.64
C SER A 41 -2.89 14.82 3.93
N LYS A 42 -3.56 15.96 4.13
CA LYS A 42 -2.96 17.15 4.75
C LYS A 42 -2.99 16.99 6.27
N THR A 43 -2.40 15.93 6.79
CA THR A 43 -2.21 15.84 8.24
C THR A 43 -1.28 16.97 8.66
N ASP A 44 -1.71 17.74 9.65
CA ASP A 44 -0.92 18.84 10.20
C ASP A 44 0.45 18.31 10.67
N PRO A 45 1.58 18.80 10.10
CA PRO A 45 2.92 18.36 10.48
C PRO A 45 3.20 18.55 11.97
N LYS A 46 2.44 19.42 12.64
CA LYS A 46 2.50 19.60 14.09
C LYS A 46 2.17 18.33 14.88
N ILE A 47 1.32 17.44 14.39
CA ILE A 47 0.99 16.19 15.09
C ILE A 47 2.24 15.32 15.21
N GLU A 48 3.00 15.17 14.12
CA GLU A 48 4.22 14.37 14.10
C GLU A 48 5.28 14.94 15.04
N ILE A 49 5.43 16.26 15.07
CA ILE A 49 6.33 16.96 16.00
C ILE A 49 5.92 16.66 17.45
N LEU A 50 4.64 16.84 17.80
CA LEU A 50 4.14 16.58 19.15
C LEU A 50 4.32 15.12 19.58
N LEU A 51 4.12 14.16 18.66
CA LEU A 51 4.38 12.74 18.90
C LEU A 51 5.85 12.47 19.19
N SER A 52 6.76 13.12 18.44
CA SER A 52 8.21 12.98 18.63
C SER A 52 8.69 13.60 19.95
N GLU A 53 8.04 14.68 20.40
CA GLU A 53 8.31 15.35 21.67
C GLU A 53 7.68 14.62 22.88
N GLY A 54 6.91 13.54 22.64
CA GLY A 54 6.19 12.81 23.70
C GLY A 54 4.99 13.56 24.28
N LYS A 55 4.52 14.62 23.62
CA LYS A 55 3.34 15.41 24.01
C LYS A 55 2.05 14.76 23.48
N TYR A 56 1.82 13.52 23.88
CA TYR A 56 0.75 12.69 23.31
C TYR A 56 -0.67 13.24 23.54
N SER A 57 -0.93 13.95 24.63
CA SER A 57 -2.26 14.54 24.89
C SER A 57 -2.56 15.71 23.94
N GLU A 58 -1.56 16.50 23.57
CA GLU A 58 -1.71 17.57 22.58
C GLU A 58 -1.86 16.99 21.18
N ALA A 59 -1.07 15.96 20.86
CA ALA A 59 -1.19 15.22 19.60
C ALA A 59 -2.57 14.58 19.43
N GLU A 60 -3.14 13.98 20.48
CA GLU A 60 -4.49 13.42 20.48
C GLU A 60 -5.54 14.48 20.12
N LYS A 61 -5.52 15.64 20.80
CA LYS A 61 -6.48 16.72 20.56
C LYS A 61 -6.40 17.24 19.13
N LEU A 62 -5.18 17.43 18.63
CA LEU A 62 -4.98 17.96 17.29
C LEU A 62 -5.40 16.94 16.22
N ALA A 63 -5.09 15.66 16.41
CA ALA A 63 -5.56 14.59 15.53
C ALA A 63 -7.10 14.48 15.51
N ILE A 64 -7.77 14.60 16.67
CA ILE A 64 -9.24 14.64 16.73
C ILE A 64 -9.79 15.84 15.96
N SER A 65 -9.21 17.03 16.14
CA SER A 65 -9.67 18.22 15.41
C SER A 65 -9.51 18.10 13.89
N VAL A 66 -8.47 17.40 13.42
CA VAL A 66 -8.31 17.09 11.99
C VAL A 66 -9.39 16.10 11.53
N LEU A 67 -9.64 15.05 12.31
CA LEU A 67 -10.67 14.05 11.99
C LEU A 67 -12.11 14.57 12.08
N GLU A 68 -12.36 15.64 12.84
CA GLU A 68 -13.66 16.33 12.84
C GLU A 68 -13.92 17.06 11.51
N VAL A 69 -12.87 17.57 10.87
CA VAL A 69 -12.95 18.23 9.56
C VAL A 69 -12.93 17.22 8.42
N ASP A 70 -12.05 16.22 8.51
CA ASP A 70 -11.93 15.12 7.55
C ASP A 70 -11.85 13.76 8.27
N PRO A 71 -13.00 13.09 8.48
CA PRO A 71 -13.05 11.79 9.15
C PRO A 71 -12.33 10.67 8.38
N THR A 72 -11.96 10.90 7.12
CA THR A 72 -11.33 9.90 6.25
C THR A 72 -9.82 10.04 6.17
N ASP A 73 -9.22 11.04 6.83
CA ASP A 73 -7.77 11.21 6.90
C ASP A 73 -7.12 10.03 7.66
N SER A 74 -6.63 9.07 6.88
CA SER A 74 -5.98 7.85 7.38
C SER A 74 -4.71 8.16 8.19
N LYS A 75 -4.01 9.25 7.89
CA LYS A 75 -2.77 9.63 8.57
C LYS A 75 -3.07 10.34 9.89
N ALA A 76 -4.16 11.11 9.98
CA ALA A 76 -4.67 11.62 11.24
C ALA A 76 -5.17 10.49 12.16
N GLU A 77 -5.91 9.50 11.63
CA GLU A 77 -6.32 8.31 12.39
C GLU A 77 -5.13 7.51 12.93
N PHE A 78 -4.10 7.32 12.09
CA PHE A 78 -2.88 6.65 12.49
C PHE A 78 -2.13 7.42 13.59
N SER A 79 -2.05 8.74 13.46
CA SER A 79 -1.40 9.61 14.44
C SER A 79 -2.15 9.63 15.78
N LEU A 80 -3.49 9.62 15.76
CA LEU A 80 -4.33 9.48 16.94
C LEU A 80 -4.06 8.14 17.65
N THR A 81 -3.97 7.06 16.88
CA THR A 81 -3.67 5.73 17.44
C THR A 81 -2.30 5.71 18.10
N LYS A 82 -1.26 6.30 17.48
CA LYS A 82 0.06 6.48 18.10
C LYS A 82 0.00 7.29 19.39
N ALA A 83 -0.78 8.37 19.42
CA ALA A 83 -0.96 9.19 20.61
C ALA A 83 -1.55 8.38 21.77
N TRP A 84 -2.58 7.55 21.52
CA TRP A 84 -3.13 6.67 22.55
C TRP A 84 -2.12 5.65 23.08
N ILE A 85 -1.30 5.07 22.20
CA ILE A 85 -0.23 4.14 22.64
C ILE A 85 0.75 4.87 23.57
N GLY A 86 1.17 6.10 23.21
CA GLY A 86 2.04 6.93 24.03
C GLY A 86 1.42 7.31 25.38
N LEU A 87 0.14 7.70 25.40
CA LEU A 87 -0.61 7.99 26.62
C LEU A 87 -0.76 6.75 27.52
N GLY A 88 -0.99 5.58 26.92
CA GLY A 88 -1.04 4.31 27.63
C GLY A 88 0.27 3.99 28.34
N LYS A 89 1.41 4.18 27.64
CA LYS A 89 2.75 4.01 28.20
C LYS A 89 3.04 5.00 29.34
N GLN A 90 2.74 6.28 29.15
CA GLN A 90 2.89 7.30 30.21
C GLN A 90 2.01 7.02 31.42
N ALA A 91 0.78 6.55 31.21
CA ALA A 91 -0.11 6.16 32.30
C ALA A 91 0.40 4.92 33.05
N LYS A 92 0.99 3.95 32.34
CA LYS A 92 1.65 2.78 32.92
C LYS A 92 2.85 3.19 33.78
N GLU A 93 3.70 4.09 33.30
CA GLU A 93 4.84 4.65 34.06
C GLU A 93 4.39 5.37 35.34
N LYS A 94 3.26 6.11 35.27
CA LYS A 94 2.64 6.77 36.43
C LYS A 94 1.88 5.80 37.36
N ASN A 95 1.99 4.49 37.14
CA ASN A 95 1.24 3.44 37.84
C ASN A 95 -0.29 3.61 37.79
N ASN A 96 -0.81 4.40 36.85
CA ASN A 96 -2.23 4.57 36.62
C ASN A 96 -2.72 3.50 35.62
N ARG A 97 -2.84 2.28 36.13
CA ARG A 97 -3.19 1.10 35.32
C ARG A 97 -4.55 1.20 34.65
N LYS A 98 -5.53 1.82 35.33
CA LYS A 98 -6.88 2.02 34.77
C LYS A 98 -6.83 2.90 33.52
N ALA A 99 -6.11 4.02 33.60
CA ALA A 99 -5.94 4.90 32.45
C ALA A 99 -5.12 4.23 31.34
N ALA A 100 -4.05 3.51 31.69
CA ALA A 100 -3.23 2.80 30.71
C ALA A 100 -4.04 1.77 29.91
N ARG A 101 -4.84 0.96 30.62
CA ARG A 101 -5.75 -0.02 30.01
C ARG A 101 -6.72 0.65 29.04
N ALA A 102 -7.39 1.72 29.45
CA ALA A 102 -8.36 2.43 28.61
C ALA A 102 -7.72 2.95 27.32
N TYR A 103 -6.50 3.49 27.37
CA TYR A 103 -5.80 3.96 26.16
C TYR A 103 -5.35 2.82 25.26
N PHE A 104 -4.85 1.72 25.82
CA PHE A 104 -4.45 0.56 25.01
C PHE A 104 -5.67 -0.14 24.37
N GLU A 105 -6.81 -0.21 25.06
CA GLU A 105 -8.06 -0.73 24.48
C GLU A 105 -8.53 0.13 23.29
N LYS A 106 -8.47 1.47 23.40
CA LYS A 106 -8.77 2.37 22.27
C LYS A 106 -7.85 2.13 21.08
N ALA A 107 -6.54 2.01 21.32
CA ALA A 107 -5.56 1.75 20.28
C ALA A 107 -5.77 0.37 19.64
N LEU A 108 -6.09 -0.66 20.44
CA LEU A 108 -6.34 -2.01 19.95
C LEU A 108 -7.62 -2.09 19.11
N ALA A 109 -8.65 -1.31 19.43
CA ALA A 109 -9.86 -1.25 18.62
C ALA A 109 -9.59 -0.77 17.18
N LYS A 110 -8.64 0.15 16.99
CA LYS A 110 -8.20 0.62 15.68
C LYS A 110 -7.16 -0.29 15.04
N TRP A 111 -6.33 -0.95 15.84
CA TRP A 111 -5.27 -1.84 15.36
C TRP A 111 -5.34 -3.23 16.04
N PRO A 112 -6.35 -4.06 15.68
CA PRO A 112 -6.64 -5.29 16.41
C PRO A 112 -5.54 -6.34 16.29
N LEU A 113 -4.73 -6.30 15.24
CA LEU A 113 -3.65 -7.26 14.99
C LEU A 113 -2.32 -6.88 15.67
N ASN A 114 -2.28 -5.80 16.46
CA ASN A 114 -1.06 -5.38 17.14
C ASN A 114 -0.75 -6.31 18.34
N SER A 115 0.28 -7.12 18.21
CA SER A 115 0.70 -8.07 19.25
C SER A 115 1.30 -7.40 20.48
N GLU A 116 1.91 -6.22 20.34
CA GLU A 116 2.48 -5.47 21.47
C GLU A 116 1.39 -4.94 22.38
N LEU A 117 0.33 -4.34 21.82
CA LEU A 117 -0.77 -3.81 22.61
C LEU A 117 -1.49 -4.88 23.43
N ARG A 118 -1.64 -6.08 22.85
CA ARG A 118 -2.20 -7.23 23.57
C ARG A 118 -1.31 -7.68 24.73
N LYS A 119 0.01 -7.75 24.52
CA LYS A 119 0.96 -8.09 25.58
C LYS A 119 0.94 -7.05 26.71
N GLU A 120 0.91 -5.77 26.36
CA GLU A 120 0.82 -4.67 27.32
C GLU A 120 -0.46 -4.75 28.16
N LEU A 121 -1.61 -5.03 27.54
CA LEU A 121 -2.88 -5.25 28.23
C LEU A 121 -2.83 -6.47 29.16
N ALA A 122 -2.31 -7.60 28.67
CA ALA A 122 -2.17 -8.81 29.48
C ALA A 122 -1.24 -8.62 30.69
N GLU A 123 -0.15 -7.87 30.54
CA GLU A 123 0.77 -7.56 31.65
C GLU A 123 0.11 -6.67 32.71
N LEU A 124 -0.69 -5.68 32.29
CA LEU A 124 -1.45 -4.82 33.21
C LEU A 124 -2.47 -5.63 34.04
N GLU A 125 -3.04 -6.67 33.45
CA GLU A 125 -4.05 -7.54 34.06
C GLU A 125 -3.45 -8.62 34.96
N ALA A 126 -2.32 -9.23 34.58
CA ALA A 126 -1.61 -10.21 35.41
C ALA A 126 -1.18 -9.63 36.77
N LYS A 127 -0.99 -8.31 36.84
CA LYS A 127 -0.63 -7.58 38.07
C LYS A 127 -1.84 -7.09 38.88
N ALA A 128 -3.07 -7.31 38.41
CA ALA A 128 -4.30 -6.95 39.12
C ALA A 128 -4.93 -8.19 39.78
N PRO A 129 -5.58 -8.06 40.95
CA PRO A 129 -6.37 -9.16 41.51
C PRO A 129 -7.51 -9.49 40.54
N ALA A 130 -7.62 -10.77 40.18
CA ALA A 130 -8.55 -11.28 39.17
C ALA A 130 -9.98 -10.75 39.40
N LYS A 131 -10.43 -9.86 38.51
CA LYS A 131 -11.85 -9.56 38.32
C LYS A 131 -12.27 -10.13 36.98
N ASN A 132 -13.29 -10.97 37.03
CA ASN A 132 -13.89 -11.63 35.87
C ASN A 132 -14.65 -10.60 35.02
N ASP A 133 -13.94 -9.84 34.19
CA ASP A 133 -14.55 -8.93 33.22
C ASP A 133 -14.89 -9.69 31.91
N PRO A 134 -16.15 -9.68 31.46
CA PRO A 134 -16.63 -10.46 30.29
C PRO A 134 -16.00 -10.04 28.95
N ILE A 135 -15.37 -8.86 28.88
CA ILE A 135 -14.66 -8.37 27.69
C ILE A 135 -13.40 -9.21 27.40
N LEU A 136 -12.76 -9.77 28.44
CA LEU A 136 -11.51 -10.54 28.30
C LEU A 136 -11.74 -12.01 27.95
N LEU A 137 -12.80 -12.61 28.50
CA LEU A 137 -13.31 -13.89 28.02
C LEU A 137 -13.64 -13.83 26.53
N ARG A 138 -14.18 -12.69 26.09
CA ARG A 138 -14.41 -12.41 24.67
C ARG A 138 -13.09 -12.18 23.93
N ALA A 139 -12.14 -11.39 24.46
CA ALA A 139 -10.84 -11.14 23.82
C ALA A 139 -9.98 -12.41 23.61
N GLY A 140 -9.92 -13.31 24.59
CA GLY A 140 -9.22 -14.60 24.43
C GLY A 140 -9.91 -15.53 23.43
N LYS A 141 -11.23 -15.42 23.26
CA LYS A 141 -11.98 -16.11 22.20
C LYS A 141 -11.62 -15.56 20.82
N TRP A 142 -11.57 -14.23 20.67
CA TRP A 142 -11.11 -13.60 19.42
C TRP A 142 -9.65 -13.89 19.12
N GLU A 143 -8.78 -14.08 20.11
CA GLU A 143 -7.38 -14.43 19.88
C GLU A 143 -7.22 -15.80 19.23
N LYS A 144 -7.98 -16.79 19.71
CA LYS A 144 -8.02 -18.12 19.08
C LYS A 144 -8.62 -18.05 17.68
N GLU A 145 -9.77 -17.39 17.54
CA GLU A 145 -10.42 -17.22 16.23
C GLU A 145 -9.53 -16.45 15.25
N THR A 146 -8.82 -15.41 15.68
CA THR A 146 -7.91 -14.65 14.82
C THR A 146 -6.64 -15.42 14.49
N GLN A 147 -6.09 -16.23 15.40
CA GLN A 147 -4.96 -17.11 15.08
C GLN A 147 -5.34 -18.20 14.09
N GLU A 148 -6.55 -18.77 14.23
CA GLU A 148 -7.10 -19.73 13.26
C GLU A 148 -7.31 -19.08 11.89
N LEU A 149 -7.92 -17.88 11.83
CA LEU A 149 -8.09 -17.13 10.58
C LEU A 149 -6.75 -16.74 9.94
N LEU A 150 -5.77 -16.32 10.74
CA LEU A 150 -4.42 -15.99 10.25
C LEU A 150 -3.71 -17.23 9.70
N HIS A 151 -3.87 -18.40 10.34
CA HIS A 151 -3.35 -19.65 9.82
C HIS A 151 -4.03 -20.03 8.50
N GLY A 152 -5.35 -19.87 8.40
CA GLY A 152 -6.11 -20.05 7.15
C GLY A 152 -5.60 -19.16 6.03
N ILE A 153 -5.54 -17.84 6.26
CA ILE A 153 -5.04 -16.87 5.28
C ILE A 153 -3.60 -17.19 4.85
N ARG A 154 -2.73 -17.61 5.79
CA ARG A 154 -1.35 -17.98 5.47
C ARG A 154 -1.28 -19.24 4.62
N SER A 155 -2.15 -20.21 4.89
CA SER A 155 -2.32 -21.43 4.10
C SER A 155 -2.79 -21.08 2.68
N ASP A 156 -3.86 -20.31 2.56
CA ASP A 156 -4.43 -19.88 1.28
C ASP A 156 -3.41 -19.11 0.44
N LEU A 157 -2.63 -18.21 1.07
CA LEU A 157 -1.55 -17.49 0.38
C LEU A 157 -0.44 -18.42 -0.12
N SER A 158 -0.14 -19.49 0.63
CA SER A 158 0.84 -20.49 0.19
C SER A 158 0.32 -21.35 -0.96
N GLU A 159 -0.98 -21.68 -0.95
CA GLU A 159 -1.67 -22.40 -2.01
C GLU A 159 -1.77 -21.56 -3.28
N ILE A 160 -2.21 -20.29 -3.18
CA ILE A 160 -2.23 -19.33 -4.29
C ILE A 160 -0.82 -19.16 -4.87
N LYS A 161 0.21 -19.12 -4.03
CA LYS A 161 1.60 -19.01 -4.48
C LYS A 161 2.04 -20.25 -5.27
N GLU A 162 1.67 -21.45 -4.84
CA GLU A 162 1.94 -22.69 -5.58
C GLU A 162 1.13 -22.74 -6.89
N ILE A 163 -0.16 -22.43 -6.87
CA ILE A 163 -1.01 -22.33 -8.08
C ILE A 163 -0.43 -21.32 -9.08
N LEU A 164 0.05 -20.16 -8.62
CA LEU A 164 0.69 -19.17 -9.50
C LEU A 164 2.01 -19.66 -10.09
N LYS A 165 2.73 -20.52 -9.37
CA LYS A 165 4.00 -21.10 -9.83
C LYS A 165 3.75 -22.22 -10.86
N GLU A 166 2.72 -23.02 -10.66
CA GLU A 166 2.23 -24.04 -11.59
C GLU A 166 1.61 -23.42 -12.85
N ASN A 167 0.75 -22.41 -12.70
CA ASN A 167 0.14 -21.70 -13.83
C ASN A 167 1.14 -20.83 -14.62
N ARG A 168 2.28 -20.45 -14.00
CA ARG A 168 3.40 -19.84 -14.74
C ARG A 168 4.06 -20.82 -15.72
N THR A 169 4.02 -22.12 -15.44
CA THR A 169 4.57 -23.14 -16.35
C THR A 169 3.59 -23.52 -17.46
N ASP A 170 2.31 -23.16 -17.32
CA ASP A 170 1.23 -23.48 -18.27
C ASP A 170 0.81 -22.29 -19.15
N PHE A 171 1.57 -21.18 -19.12
CA PHE A 171 1.48 -20.14 -20.15
C PHE A 171 2.13 -20.69 -21.43
N ASP A 172 1.40 -21.60 -22.06
CA ASP A 172 1.67 -22.20 -23.36
C ASP A 172 1.95 -21.03 -24.31
N PHE A 173 3.23 -20.78 -24.56
CA PHE A 173 3.77 -19.72 -25.43
C PHE A 173 3.45 -20.07 -26.87
N ARG A 174 2.18 -20.38 -27.16
CA ARG A 174 1.70 -20.59 -28.52
C ARG A 174 2.06 -19.34 -29.27
N PRO A 175 2.85 -19.45 -30.35
CA PRO A 175 3.55 -18.33 -30.95
C PRO A 175 2.59 -17.51 -31.83
N TYR A 176 1.42 -17.14 -31.31
CA TYR A 176 0.50 -16.23 -31.95
C TYR A 176 1.18 -14.90 -32.25
N TRP A 177 2.13 -14.48 -31.42
CA TRP A 177 2.98 -13.31 -31.70
C TRP A 177 3.79 -13.49 -33.01
N ILE A 178 4.33 -14.68 -33.28
CA ILE A 178 5.02 -14.98 -34.56
C ILE A 178 4.01 -14.94 -35.72
N ALA A 179 2.82 -15.49 -35.56
CA ALA A 179 1.76 -15.41 -36.57
C ALA A 179 1.33 -13.97 -36.84
N THR A 180 1.21 -13.12 -35.80
CA THR A 180 0.89 -11.70 -35.95
C THR A 180 2.01 -10.91 -36.62
N ILE A 181 3.28 -11.23 -36.33
CA ILE A 181 4.43 -10.61 -36.98
C ILE A 181 4.46 -11.00 -38.47
N LEU A 182 4.19 -12.26 -38.79
CA LEU A 182 4.10 -12.71 -40.18
C LEU A 182 2.95 -12.03 -40.93
N LEU A 183 1.76 -11.93 -40.33
CA LEU A 183 0.62 -11.21 -40.90
C LEU A 183 0.93 -9.72 -41.14
N LEU A 184 1.53 -9.05 -40.15
CA LEU A 184 1.95 -7.65 -40.31
C LEU A 184 2.99 -7.50 -41.40
N SER A 185 3.96 -8.41 -41.48
CA SER A 185 5.00 -8.37 -42.51
C SER A 185 4.42 -8.54 -43.92
N SER A 186 3.40 -9.38 -44.08
CA SER A 186 2.68 -9.58 -45.35
C SER A 186 1.99 -8.30 -45.80
N ILE A 187 1.27 -7.62 -44.90
CA ILE A 187 0.57 -6.37 -45.19
C ILE A 187 1.56 -5.26 -45.57
N VAL A 188 2.71 -5.19 -44.89
CA VAL A 188 3.76 -4.22 -45.21
C VAL A 188 4.37 -4.47 -46.59
N LEU A 189 4.52 -5.74 -46.99
CA LEU A 189 5.05 -6.10 -48.31
C LEU A 189 4.08 -5.72 -49.43
N GLU A 190 2.78 -5.95 -49.23
CA GLU A 190 1.73 -5.54 -50.19
C GLU A 190 1.71 -4.01 -50.38
N LEU A 191 1.78 -3.25 -49.28
CA LEU A 191 1.87 -1.79 -49.33
C LEU A 191 3.15 -1.32 -50.03
N PHE A 192 4.28 -1.99 -49.79
CA PHE A 192 5.55 -1.67 -50.43
C PHE A 192 5.53 -1.91 -51.95
N VAL A 193 4.91 -3.01 -52.40
CA VAL A 193 4.73 -3.30 -53.83
C VAL A 193 3.79 -2.27 -54.47
N LEU A 194 2.70 -1.88 -53.79
CA LEU A 194 1.76 -0.87 -54.27
C LEU A 194 2.39 0.52 -54.42
N ILE A 195 3.28 0.90 -53.51
CA ILE A 195 4.04 2.14 -53.56
C ILE A 195 5.11 2.10 -54.66
N ARG A 196 5.73 0.95 -54.92
CA ARG A 196 6.76 0.80 -55.97
C ARG A 196 6.21 0.73 -57.39
N ARG A 197 4.94 0.31 -57.55
CA ARG A 197 4.27 0.19 -58.86
C ARG A 197 3.62 1.50 -59.33
N ARG A 198 3.64 2.55 -58.50
CA ARG A 198 3.12 3.88 -58.77
C ARG A 198 4.26 4.87 -58.96
#